data_AF-W1X176-F1
#
_entry.id   AF-W1X176-F1
#
_cell.length_a   1.000
_cell.length_b   1.000
_cell.length_c   1.000
_cell.angle_alpha   90.00
_cell.angle_beta   90.00
_cell.angle_gamma   90.00
#
_symmetry.space_group_name_H-M   'P 1'
#
loop_
_entity.id
_entity.type
_entity.pdbx_description
1 polymer ?
#
loop_
_entity_poly.entity_id
_entity_poly.type
_entity_poly.pdbx_seq_one_letter_code
_entity_poly.pdbx_strand_id
1 'polypeptide(L)' 'LAVQAGVPVPTFSAAITYFDSYRSADLPANLIQAQRDYFGAHTYQRKDKEGTFHYSWYDEK' A
#
# COMPACT_ATOMS: atom_id res chain seq x y z
N LEU A 1 18.20 8.56 -16.51
CA LEU A 1 19.63 8.41 -16.88
C LEU A 1 20.35 7.39 -16.01
N ALA A 2 20.56 7.64 -14.70
CA ALA A 2 21.35 6.75 -13.83
C ALA A 2 20.86 5.28 -13.82
N VAL A 3 19.55 5.05 -13.71
CA VAL A 3 18.94 3.70 -13.76
C VAL A 3 19.24 2.98 -15.08
N GLN A 4 19.09 3.67 -16.22
CA GLN A 4 19.34 3.10 -17.56
C GLN A 4 20.83 2.80 -17.78
N ALA A 5 21.72 3.56 -17.14
CA ALA A 5 23.17 3.35 -17.19
C ALA A 5 23.68 2.32 -16.16
N GLY A 6 22.81 1.73 -15.33
CA GLY A 6 23.21 0.77 -14.29
C GLY A 6 24.00 1.39 -13.14
N VAL A 7 23.96 2.72 -12.96
CA VAL A 7 24.67 3.41 -11.87
C VAL A 7 23.83 3.35 -10.59
N PRO A 8 24.36 2.80 -9.47
CA PRO A 8 23.62 2.72 -8.22
C PRO A 8 23.42 4.11 -7.62
N VAL A 9 22.16 4.49 -7.39
CA VAL A 9 21.75 5.79 -6.83
C VAL A 9 20.75 5.61 -5.68
N PRO A 10 21.07 4.82 -4.64
CA PRO A 10 20.09 4.39 -3.63
C PRO A 10 19.43 5.57 -2.90
N THR A 11 20.21 6.59 -2.54
CA THR A 11 19.70 7.76 -1.80
C THR A 11 18.85 8.67 -2.67
N PHE A 12 19.23 8.90 -3.94
CA PHE A 12 18.43 9.71 -4.85
C PHE A 12 17.12 9.01 -5.23
N SER A 13 17.15 7.70 -5.49
CA SER A 13 15.93 6.91 -5.74
C SER A 13 15.00 6.91 -4.52
N ALA A 14 15.54 6.77 -3.30
CA ALA A 14 14.74 6.83 -2.08
C ALA A 14 14.15 8.22 -1.85
N ALA A 15 14.92 9.29 -2.07
CA ALA A 15 14.46 10.67 -1.89
C ALA A 15 13.26 11.00 -2.80
N ILE A 16 13.33 10.65 -4.09
CA ILE A 16 12.21 10.89 -5.01
C ILE A 16 11.00 9.99 -4.68
N THR A 17 11.24 8.73 -4.32
CA THR A 17 10.17 7.80 -3.91
C THR A 17 9.42 8.33 -2.69
N TYR A 18 10.14 8.81 -1.68
CA TYR A 18 9.55 9.41 -0.49
C TYR A 18 8.73 10.65 -0.84
N PHE A 19 9.30 11.58 -1.63
CA PHE A 19 8.62 12.80 -2.02
C PHE A 19 7.31 12.51 -2.77
N ASP A 20 7.35 11.60 -3.76
CA ASP A 20 6.18 11.21 -4.53
C ASP A 20 5.14 10.47 -3.67
N SER A 21 5.59 9.64 -2.73
CA SER A 21 4.70 8.96 -1.79
C SER A 21 4.01 9.97 -0.87
N TYR A 22 4.74 10.96 -0.37
CA TYR A 22 4.21 11.96 0.56
C TYR A 22 3.12 12.84 -0.08
N ARG A 23 3.31 13.23 -1.34
CA ARG A 23 2.32 14.05 -2.07
C ARG A 23 1.19 13.24 -2.69
N SER A 24 1.20 11.92 -2.57
CA SER A 24 0.13 11.06 -3.09
C SER A 24 -1.01 11.00 -2.08
N ALA A 25 -2.15 11.60 -2.42
CA ALA A 25 -3.35 11.53 -1.59
C ALA A 25 -3.81 10.08 -1.37
N ASP A 26 -3.61 9.23 -2.37
CA ASP A 26 -3.95 7.80 -2.35
C ASP A 26 -2.72 6.95 -2.68
N LEU A 27 -2.27 6.17 -1.70
CA LEU A 27 -1.23 5.16 -1.87
C LEU A 27 -1.83 3.78 -2.11
N PRO A 28 -1.10 2.84 -2.75
CA PRO A 28 -1.54 1.46 -2.95
C PRO A 28 -1.61 0.62 -1.64
N ALA A 29 -1.50 1.25 -0.47
CA ALA A 29 -1.60 0.60 0.83
C ALA A 29 -2.98 -0.06 1.09
N ASN A 30 -4.01 0.32 0.34
CA ASN A 30 -5.30 -0.36 0.34
C ASN A 30 -5.18 -1.84 -0.09
N LEU A 31 -4.26 -2.18 -1.00
CA LEU A 31 -4.03 -3.57 -1.38
C LEU A 31 -3.36 -4.35 -0.25
N ILE A 32 -2.45 -3.74 0.50
CA ILE A 32 -1.86 -4.35 1.70
C ILE A 32 -2.96 -4.61 2.75
N GLN A 33 -3.87 -3.64 2.95
CA GLN A 33 -5.02 -3.84 3.83
C GLN A 33 -5.91 -4.99 3.38
N ALA A 34 -6.21 -5.10 2.09
CA ALA A 34 -6.97 -6.22 1.54
C ALA A 34 -6.27 -7.57 1.75
N GLN A 35 -4.95 -7.63 1.52
CA GLN A 35 -4.15 -8.83 1.76
C GLN A 35 -4.19 -9.24 3.23
N ARG A 36 -3.93 -8.32 4.16
CA ARG A 36 -3.96 -8.57 5.60
C ARG A 36 -5.32 -9.08 6.06
N ASP A 37 -6.39 -8.51 5.53
CA ASP A 37 -7.73 -8.96 5.83
C ASP A 37 -8.00 -10.35 5.27
N TYR A 38 -7.56 -10.62 4.03
CA TYR A 38 -7.69 -11.90 3.35
C TYR A 38 -7.04 -13.05 4.12
N PHE A 39 -5.76 -12.95 4.47
CA PHE A 39 -5.05 -14.09 5.06
C PHE A 39 -5.15 -14.17 6.59
N GLY A 40 -5.55 -13.08 7.26
CA GLY A 40 -5.37 -12.95 8.71
C GLY A 40 -6.54 -12.31 9.44
N ALA A 41 -7.68 -12.07 8.78
CA ALA A 41 -8.86 -11.42 9.35
C ALA A 41 -8.51 -10.11 10.10
N HIS A 42 -7.51 -9.39 9.60
CA HIS A 42 -6.95 -8.23 10.28
C HIS A 42 -7.79 -6.95 10.19
N THR A 43 -8.91 -6.99 9.47
CA THR A 43 -9.82 -5.87 9.24
C THR A 43 -9.20 -4.68 8.50
N TYR A 44 -10.04 -3.77 8.04
CA TYR A 44 -9.64 -2.52 7.38
C TYR A 44 -10.69 -1.41 7.58
N GLN A 45 -10.31 -0.18 7.23
CA GLN A 45 -11.21 0.98 7.20
C GLN A 45 -11.59 1.33 5.76
N ARG A 46 -12.73 2.00 5.57
CA ARG A 46 -13.23 2.41 4.26
C ARG A 46 -13.18 3.92 4.08
N LYS A 47 -13.16 4.36 2.82
CA LYS A 47 -13.16 5.79 2.46
C LYS A 47 -14.55 6.42 2.50
N ASP A 48 -15.60 5.62 2.31
CA ASP A 48 -16.98 6.10 2.19
C ASP A 48 -17.75 6.10 3.52
N LYS A 49 -17.22 5.41 4.54
CA LYS A 49 -17.87 5.30 5.85
C LYS A 49 -16.88 5.02 6.96
N GLU A 50 -17.15 5.61 8.13
CA GLU A 50 -16.42 5.31 9.36
C GLU A 50 -16.74 3.89 9.87
N GLY A 51 -15.74 3.27 10.52
CA GLY A 51 -15.86 1.96 11.14
C GLY A 51 -14.72 1.00 10.78
N THR A 52 -14.80 -0.19 11.36
CA THR A 52 -13.87 -1.31 11.12
C THR A 52 -14.61 -2.41 10.40
N PHE A 53 -14.04 -2.90 9.30
CA PHE A 53 -14.68 -3.87 8.40
C PHE A 53 -13.78 -5.08 8.21
N HIS A 54 -14.39 -6.25 8.16
CA HIS A 54 -13.79 -7.49 7.66
C HIS A 54 -14.58 -7.92 6.44
N TYR A 55 -13.91 -8.40 5.40
CA TYR A 55 -14.56 -8.99 4.24
C TYR A 55 -14.38 -10.50 4.28
N SER A 56 -15.46 -11.24 4.01
CA SER A 56 -15.39 -12.70 3.90
C SER A 56 -14.88 -13.07 2.51
N TRP A 57 -13.60 -13.41 2.41
CA TRP A 57 -12.92 -13.60 1.12
C TRP A 57 -13.07 -15.01 0.56
N TYR A 58 -13.44 -15.96 1.40
CA TYR A 58 -13.72 -17.36 1.12
C TYR A 58 -14.88 -17.82 2.03
N ASP A 59 -15.29 -19.08 1.91
CA ASP A 59 -16.35 -19.62 2.77
C ASP A 59 -15.82 -19.77 4.20
N GLU A 60 -16.20 -18.83 5.06
CA GLU A 60 -15.81 -18.77 6.47
C GLU A 60 -16.83 -19.55 7.31
N LYS A 61 -16.36 -20.59 8.02
CA LYS A 61 -17.20 -21.47 8.84
C LYS A 61 -17.61 -20.84 10.16
#